data_AF-A0A830DA51-F1
#
_entry.id   AF-A0A830DA51-F1
#
_cell.length_a   1.000
_cell.length_b   1.000
_cell.length_c   1.000
_cell.angle_alpha   90.00
_cell.angle_beta   90.00
_cell.angle_gamma   90.00
#
_symmetry.space_group_name_H-M   'P 1'
#
loop_
_entity.id
_entity.type
_entity.pdbx_description
1 polymer ?
#
loop_
_entity_poly.entity_id
_entity_poly.type
_entity_poly.pdbx_seq_one_letter_code
_entity_poly.pdbx_strand_id
1 'polypeptide(L)' 'MELQGAVEAQESRSSKAGLEFSIGHISHFLKASKYAEHVGAGAPVYLAVIFEYLAAEVLVF' A
#
# COMPACT_ATOMS: atom_id res chain seq x y z
N MET A 1 10.46 37.18 -9.94
CA MET A 1 9.44 36.32 -10.55
C MET A 1 9.51 35.00 -9.79
N GLU A 2 8.88 34.97 -8.62
CA GLU A 2 8.89 33.79 -7.74
C GLU A 2 7.62 33.01 -7.99
N LEU A 3 7.77 31.76 -8.45
CA LEU A 3 6.72 30.76 -8.44
C LEU A 3 7.33 29.47 -7.90
N GLN A 4 7.30 29.30 -6.59
CA GLN A 4 7.39 28.00 -5.96
C GLN A 4 6.18 27.83 -5.06
N GLY A 5 5.06 27.45 -5.68
CA GLY A 5 4.00 26.78 -4.94
C GLY A 5 4.54 25.42 -4.51
N ALA A 6 4.76 25.22 -3.22
CA ALA A 6 5.11 23.91 -2.69
C ALA A 6 3.97 22.94 -3.00
N VAL A 7 4.25 21.91 -3.81
CA VAL A 7 3.32 20.80 -3.99
C VAL A 7 3.29 20.06 -2.66
N GLU A 8 2.14 20.11 -1.98
CA GLU A 8 1.93 19.36 -0.74
C GLU A 8 2.16 17.87 -1.04
N ALA A 9 3.12 17.26 -0.34
CA ALA A 9 3.50 15.88 -0.61
C ALA A 9 2.31 14.97 -0.31
N GLN A 10 1.84 14.23 -1.32
CA GLN A 10 0.69 13.35 -1.17
C GLN A 10 1.04 12.18 -0.23
N GLU A 11 0.33 12.05 0.87
CA GLU A 11 0.55 10.98 1.84
C GLU A 11 0.37 9.60 1.18
N SER A 12 1.30 8.68 1.47
CA SER A 12 1.25 7.33 0.93
C SER A 12 0.09 6.54 1.56
N ARG A 13 -0.48 5.59 0.81
CA ARG A 13 -1.56 4.74 1.33
C ARG A 13 -1.11 3.88 2.52
N SER A 14 0.16 3.45 2.54
CA SER A 14 0.76 2.71 3.65
C SER A 14 0.85 3.59 4.90
N SER A 15 1.36 4.82 4.77
CA SER A 15 1.41 5.80 5.87
C SER A 15 0.02 6.08 6.43
N LYS A 16 -0.96 6.32 5.55
CA LYS A 16 -2.35 6.58 5.95
C LYS A 16 -3.01 5.38 6.66
N ALA A 17 -2.60 4.16 6.32
CA ALA A 17 -3.09 2.93 6.94
C ALA A 17 -2.29 2.51 8.19
N GLY A 18 -1.16 3.18 8.49
CA GLY A 18 -0.26 2.81 9.57
C GLY A 18 0.44 1.47 9.36
N LEU A 19 0.73 1.11 8.10
CA LEU A 19 1.38 -0.15 7.74
C LEU A 19 2.80 0.10 7.22
N GLU A 20 3.74 -0.78 7.62
CA GLU A 20 5.11 -0.79 7.11
C GLU A 20 5.16 -1.39 5.69
N PHE A 21 4.28 -2.34 5.39
CA PHE A 21 4.22 -2.96 4.08
C PHE A 21 3.63 -2.01 3.01
N SER A 22 4.25 -1.99 1.82
CA SER A 22 3.83 -1.10 0.72
C SER A 22 2.52 -1.57 0.06
N ILE A 23 1.43 -0.87 0.39
CA ILE A 23 0.11 -1.06 -0.23
C ILE A 23 0.14 -0.73 -1.74
N GLY A 24 0.96 0.24 -2.13
CA GLY A 24 1.11 0.65 -3.54
C GLY A 24 1.63 -0.49 -4.41
N HIS A 25 2.64 -1.22 -3.94
CA HIS A 25 3.20 -2.37 -4.66
C HIS A 25 2.19 -3.51 -4.76
N ILE A 26 1.50 -3.85 -3.66
CA ILE A 26 0.47 -4.91 -3.66
C ILE A 26 -0.65 -4.55 -4.64
N SER A 27 -1.11 -3.30 -4.64
CA SER A 27 -2.11 -2.84 -5.61
C SER A 27 -1.63 -2.94 -7.06
N HIS A 28 -0.35 -2.68 -7.33
CA HIS A 28 0.23 -2.84 -8.67
C HIS A 28 0.23 -4.31 -9.09
N PHE A 29 0.75 -5.20 -8.25
CA PHE A 29 0.79 -6.64 -8.54
C PHE A 29 -0.61 -7.24 -8.73
N LEU A 30 -1.59 -6.83 -7.93
CA LEU A 30 -2.96 -7.32 -8.08
C LEU A 30 -3.56 -7.01 -9.46
N LYS A 31 -3.24 -5.83 -10.00
CA LYS A 31 -3.71 -5.38 -11.33
C LYS A 31 -2.88 -5.98 -12.46
N ALA A 32 -1.56 -6.05 -12.29
CA ALA A 32 -0.64 -6.57 -13.29
C ALA A 32 -0.87 -8.07 -13.55
N SER A 33 -1.11 -8.84 -12.49
CA SER A 33 -1.34 -10.29 -12.56
C SER A 33 -2.75 -10.68 -13.01
N LYS A 34 -3.64 -9.71 -13.27
CA LYS A 34 -5.02 -9.95 -13.74
C LYS A 34 -5.83 -10.93 -12.87
N TYR A 35 -5.64 -10.90 -11.54
CA TYR A 35 -6.37 -11.79 -10.62
C TYR A 35 -7.90 -11.58 -10.66
N ALA A 36 -8.34 -10.38 -11.03
CA ALA A 36 -9.73 -10.04 -11.26
C ALA A 36 -9.80 -8.89 -12.28
N GLU A 37 -10.95 -8.74 -12.93
CA GLU A 37 -11.23 -7.59 -13.80
C GLU A 37 -11.24 -6.27 -13.00
N HIS A 38 -11.75 -6.32 -11.77
CA HIS A 38 -11.84 -5.18 -10.87
C HIS A 38 -11.23 -5.51 -9.51
N VAL A 39 -10.29 -4.67 -9.07
CA VAL A 39 -9.67 -4.77 -7.74
C VAL A 39 -10.19 -3.63 -6.87
N GLY A 40 -10.96 -3.97 -5.83
CA GLY A 40 -11.49 -2.99 -4.89
C GLY A 40 -10.39 -2.28 -4.09
N ALA A 41 -10.63 -1.03 -3.68
CA ALA A 41 -9.63 -0.20 -2.99
C ALA A 41 -9.14 -0.80 -1.66
N GLY A 42 -9.99 -1.59 -0.98
CA GLY A 42 -9.64 -2.27 0.28
C GLY A 42 -8.84 -3.56 0.11
N ALA A 43 -8.85 -4.18 -1.08
CA ALA A 43 -8.15 -5.44 -1.33
C ALA A 43 -6.63 -5.36 -1.06
N PRO A 44 -5.88 -4.36 -1.59
CA PRO A 44 -4.45 -4.26 -1.30
C PRO A 44 -4.15 -3.89 0.15
N VAL A 45 -5.07 -3.19 0.84
CA VAL A 45 -4.93 -2.86 2.27
C VAL A 45 -5.06 -4.12 3.12
N TYR A 46 -6.09 -4.93 2.87
CA TYR A 46 -6.33 -6.17 3.61
C TYR A 46 -5.17 -7.16 3.45
N LEU A 47 -4.65 -7.32 2.23
CA LEU A 47 -3.49 -8.18 1.99
C LEU A 47 -2.22 -7.65 2.66
N ALA A 48 -2.00 -6.33 2.66
CA ALA A 48 -0.86 -5.74 3.36
C ALA A 48 -0.88 -6.07 4.85
N VAL A 49 -2.03 -5.93 5.51
CA VAL A 49 -2.21 -6.26 6.93
C VAL A 49 -1.88 -7.73 7.21
N ILE A 50 -2.41 -8.66 6.40
CA ILE A 50 -2.14 -10.10 6.59
C ILE A 50 -0.66 -10.40 6.41
N PHE A 51 -0.02 -9.86 5.37
CA PHE A 51 1.40 -10.11 5.13
C PHE A 51 2.28 -9.52 6.24
N GLU A 52 1.96 -8.33 6.73
CA GLU A 52 2.69 -7.71 7.83
C GLU A 52 2.52 -8.51 9.12
N TYR A 53 1.30 -8.95 9.43
CA TYR A 53 1.02 -9.82 10.57
C TYR A 53 1.79 -11.14 10.49
N LEU A 54 1.72 -11.85 9.35
CA LEU A 54 2.43 -13.12 9.19
C LEU A 54 3.95 -12.95 9.23
N ALA A 55 4.48 -11.87 8.65
CA ALA A 55 5.91 -11.58 8.70
C ALA A 55 6.36 -11.28 10.13
N ALA A 56 5.58 -10.50 10.89
CA ALA A 56 5.85 -10.23 12.29
C ALA A 56 5.80 -11.52 13.12
N GLU A 57 4.78 -12.37 12.94
CA GLU A 57 4.65 -13.63 13.66
C GLU A 57 5.85 -14.56 13.42
N VAL A 58 6.26 -14.72 12.15
CA VAL A 58 7.40 -15.59 11.79
C VAL A 58 8.74 -15.01 12.23
N LEU A 59 8.90 -13.69 12.21
CA LEU A 59 10.13 -13.02 12.64
C LEU A 59 10.28 -12.98 14.17
N VAL A 60 9.16 -12.96 14.89
CA VAL A 60 9.12 -12.90 16.36
C VAL A 60 9.22 -14.30 16.99
N PHE A 61 8.91 -15.36 16.24
CA PHE A 61 9.23 -16.74 16.62
C PHE A 61 10.74 -17.00 16.61
#